data_AF-A0A7K1CJ31-F1
#
_entry.id   AF-A0A7K1CJ31-F1
#
_cell.length_a   1.000
_cell.length_b   1.000
_cell.length_c   1.000
_cell.angle_alpha   90.00
_cell.angle_beta   90.00
_cell.angle_gamma   90.00
#
_symmetry.space_group_name_H-M   'P 1'
#
loop_
_entity.id
_entity.type
_entity.pdbx_description
1 polymer ?
#
loop_
_entity_poly.entity_id
_entity_poly.type
_entity_poly.pdbx_seq_one_letter_code
_entity_poly.pdbx_strand_id
1 'polypeptide(L)'
;MRALVAMIGSDPAVESCLQESSKIISPASTYPFLIAARAKAKPLLIVTSSSRSAEDLASDLRELHSNVLEFPAWETLPHERLSPRSDTVARRLATLAALASSSDEKTIVVAPIRAVIHRFISDLASQPLQTLEIGSEVGLTTLVTHLTELAYSRTDLVEKRGEFAVRGGIVDLFLPLSEHPVRIDFFGDEIEEMSFFDVASQRTTSPVVGKLSILPCRELLLTQTIRERAEQAKDKYPAALEILDRIA
;
A
#
# COMPACT_ATOMS: atom_id res chain seq x y z
N MET A 1 -21.07 -11.87 11.62
CA MET A 1 -21.75 -10.68 12.18
C MET A 1 -22.57 -9.85 11.18
N ARG A 2 -22.50 -10.10 9.86
CA ARG A 2 -23.25 -9.33 8.83
C ARG A 2 -24.78 -9.33 8.98
N ALA A 3 -25.38 -10.41 9.49
CA ALA A 3 -26.81 -10.48 9.77
C ALA A 3 -27.25 -9.44 10.83
N LEU A 4 -26.39 -9.15 11.81
CA LEU A 4 -26.67 -8.14 12.83
C LEU A 4 -26.70 -6.73 12.22
N VAL A 5 -25.83 -6.45 11.25
CA VAL A 5 -25.85 -5.18 10.48
C VAL A 5 -27.16 -5.04 9.68
N ALA A 6 -27.67 -6.14 9.12
CA ALA A 6 -28.97 -6.12 8.43
C ALA A 6 -30.12 -5.86 9.40
N MET A 7 -30.12 -6.51 10.55
CA MET A 7 -31.13 -6.32 11.59
C MET A 7 -31.15 -4.88 12.13
N ILE A 8 -29.98 -4.31 12.43
CA ILE A 8 -29.85 -2.91 12.88
C ILE A 8 -30.30 -1.94 11.78
N GLY A 9 -29.92 -2.21 10.53
CA GLY A 9 -30.32 -1.39 9.40
C GLY A 9 -31.80 -1.46 9.03
N SER A 10 -32.53 -2.49 9.48
CA SER A 10 -33.98 -2.62 9.25
C SER A 10 -34.83 -1.88 10.28
N ASP A 11 -34.24 -1.35 11.35
CA ASP A 11 -34.95 -0.47 12.28
C ASP A 11 -35.21 0.89 11.60
N PRO A 12 -36.49 1.31 11.43
CA PRO A 12 -36.81 2.54 10.70
C PRO A 12 -36.21 3.80 11.31
N ALA A 13 -36.02 3.84 12.64
CA ALA A 13 -35.42 4.99 13.30
C ALA A 13 -33.93 5.07 12.99
N VAL A 14 -33.23 3.93 12.98
CA VAL A 14 -31.81 3.86 12.60
C VAL A 14 -31.63 4.21 11.13
N GLU A 15 -32.48 3.67 10.24
CA GLU A 15 -32.42 3.96 8.80
C GLU A 15 -32.60 5.46 8.53
N SER A 16 -33.66 6.08 9.08
CA SER A 16 -33.91 7.52 8.93
C SER A 16 -32.74 8.35 9.48
N CYS A 17 -32.19 7.99 10.65
CA CYS A 17 -31.01 8.66 11.20
C CYS A 17 -29.81 8.58 10.26
N LEU A 18 -29.52 7.40 9.69
CA LEU A 18 -28.40 7.19 8.80
C LEU A 18 -28.56 7.88 7.44
N GLN A 19 -29.78 8.15 6.98
CA GLN A 19 -30.02 8.82 5.70
C GLN A 19 -30.09 10.34 5.83
N GLU A 20 -30.81 10.85 6.83
CA GLU A 20 -31.20 12.27 6.91
C GLU A 20 -30.25 13.11 7.77
N SER A 21 -29.54 12.50 8.72
CA SER A 21 -28.71 13.25 9.67
C SER A 21 -27.29 13.51 9.17
N SER A 22 -26.85 14.76 9.30
CA SER A 22 -25.45 15.18 9.05
C SER A 22 -24.53 14.89 10.24
N LYS A 23 -25.09 14.80 11.45
CA LYS A 23 -24.36 14.49 12.69
C LYS A 23 -25.11 13.43 13.48
N ILE A 24 -24.43 12.32 13.78
CA ILE A 24 -24.95 11.21 14.56
C ILE A 24 -24.06 11.06 15.79
N ILE A 25 -24.67 10.95 16.97
CA ILE A 25 -23.96 10.72 18.23
C ILE A 25 -24.42 9.36 18.75
N SER A 26 -23.48 8.45 18.94
CA SER A 26 -23.75 7.13 19.50
C SER A 26 -22.56 6.61 20.32
N PRO A 27 -22.76 5.56 21.14
CA PRO A 27 -21.67 4.90 21.84
C PRO A 27 -20.67 4.27 20.87
N ALA A 28 -19.38 4.32 21.20
CA ALA A 28 -18.30 3.87 20.32
C ALA A 28 -18.43 2.41 19.86
N SER A 29 -18.96 1.53 20.72
CA SER A 29 -19.21 0.12 20.39
C SER A 29 -20.22 -0.09 19.26
N THR A 30 -21.03 0.92 18.94
CA THR A 30 -22.01 0.85 17.85
C THR A 30 -21.44 1.30 16.51
N TYR A 31 -20.27 1.96 16.49
CA TYR A 31 -19.72 2.57 15.27
C TYR A 31 -19.51 1.58 14.13
N PRO A 32 -18.89 0.39 14.32
CA PRO A 32 -18.68 -0.54 13.20
C PRO A 32 -19.99 -0.95 12.52
N PHE A 33 -21.05 -1.18 13.31
CA PHE A 33 -22.37 -1.58 12.80
C PHE A 33 -23.06 -0.46 12.02
N LEU A 34 -23.05 0.77 12.56
CA LEU A 34 -23.67 1.93 11.92
C LEU A 34 -22.92 2.33 10.64
N ILE A 35 -21.59 2.28 10.66
CA ILE A 35 -20.74 2.53 9.50
C ILE A 35 -21.00 1.49 8.41
N ALA A 36 -20.98 0.19 8.76
CA ALA A 36 -21.23 -0.88 7.81
C ALA A 36 -22.66 -0.82 7.24
N ALA A 37 -23.66 -0.42 8.03
CA ALA A 37 -25.01 -0.21 7.54
C ALA A 37 -25.08 0.93 6.53
N ARG A 38 -24.43 2.08 6.81
CA ARG A 38 -24.37 3.24 5.92
C ARG A 38 -23.59 2.97 4.63
N ALA A 39 -22.55 2.14 4.70
CA ALA A 39 -21.72 1.77 3.55
C ALA A 39 -22.47 0.96 2.48
N LYS A 40 -23.61 0.35 2.81
CA LYS A 40 -24.46 -0.37 1.84
C LYS A 40 -24.99 0.54 0.72
N ALA A 41 -25.12 1.84 1.00
CA ALA A 41 -25.71 2.80 0.09
C ALA A 41 -24.68 3.64 -0.69
N LYS A 42 -23.46 3.81 -0.16
CA LYS A 42 -22.44 4.70 -0.73
C LYS A 42 -21.05 4.42 -0.13
N PRO A 43 -19.96 4.84 -0.77
CA PRO A 43 -18.63 4.63 -0.23
C PRO A 43 -18.38 5.62 0.92
N LEU A 44 -17.52 5.24 1.86
CA LEU A 44 -17.28 6.02 3.07
C LEU A 44 -15.78 6.20 3.32
N LEU A 45 -15.36 7.43 3.61
CA LEU A 45 -14.10 7.72 4.28
C LEU A 45 -14.37 7.89 5.78
N ILE A 46 -13.79 7.02 6.59
CA ILE A 46 -13.88 7.06 8.04
C ILE A 46 -12.58 7.63 8.59
N VAL A 47 -12.69 8.80 9.23
CA VAL A 47 -11.55 9.51 9.81
C VAL A 47 -11.50 9.25 11.31
N THR A 48 -10.42 8.67 11.79
CA THR A 48 -10.21 8.39 13.22
C THR A 48 -9.15 9.32 13.81
N SER A 49 -9.08 9.39 15.14
CA SER A 49 -8.13 10.28 15.82
C SER A 49 -6.68 9.76 15.83
N SER A 50 -6.47 8.44 15.72
CA SER A 50 -5.14 7.82 15.81
C SER A 50 -5.02 6.58 14.93
N SER A 51 -3.79 6.19 14.56
CA SER A 51 -3.54 4.96 13.78
C SER A 51 -4.13 3.73 14.46
N ARG A 52 -3.95 3.58 15.79
CA ARG A 52 -4.55 2.47 16.55
C ARG A 52 -6.06 2.40 16.40
N SER A 53 -6.76 3.53 16.54
CA SER A 53 -8.22 3.56 16.35
C SER A 53 -8.65 3.28 14.90
N ALA A 54 -7.80 3.56 13.92
CA ALA A 54 -8.05 3.19 12.52
C ALA A 54 -7.90 1.68 12.32
N GLU A 55 -6.83 1.09 12.85
CA GLU A 55 -6.52 -0.34 12.76
C GLU A 55 -7.61 -1.18 13.44
N ASP A 56 -7.96 -0.86 14.69
CA ASP A 56 -9.00 -1.55 15.46
C ASP A 56 -10.36 -1.50 14.71
N LEU A 57 -10.77 -0.31 14.24
CA LEU A 57 -12.03 -0.14 13.54
C LEU A 57 -12.04 -0.80 12.15
N ALA A 58 -10.92 -0.78 11.42
CA ALA A 58 -10.79 -1.47 10.15
C ALA A 58 -10.90 -2.99 10.34
N SER A 59 -10.30 -3.53 11.40
CA SER A 59 -10.42 -4.95 11.77
C SER A 59 -11.88 -5.32 12.02
N ASP A 60 -12.60 -4.55 12.85
CA ASP A 60 -14.03 -4.78 13.10
C ASP A 60 -14.87 -4.70 11.82
N LEU A 61 -14.60 -3.71 10.96
CA LEU A 61 -15.36 -3.50 9.73
C LEU A 61 -15.14 -4.60 8.69
N ARG A 62 -13.96 -5.24 8.62
CA ARG A 62 -13.69 -6.36 7.69
C ARG A 62 -14.62 -7.56 7.95
N GLU A 63 -15.05 -7.76 9.19
CA GLU A 63 -16.05 -8.79 9.56
C GLU A 63 -17.48 -8.41 9.15
N LEU A 64 -17.75 -7.13 8.95
CA LEU A 64 -19.08 -6.55 8.74
C LEU A 64 -19.35 -6.11 7.30
N HIS A 65 -18.31 -5.81 6.54
CA HIS A 65 -18.37 -5.29 5.18
C HIS A 65 -17.40 -6.04 4.26
N SER A 66 -17.75 -6.20 2.98
CA SER A 66 -16.95 -6.98 2.03
C SER A 66 -15.68 -6.27 1.56
N ASN A 67 -15.71 -4.95 1.50
CA ASN A 67 -14.64 -4.14 0.93
C ASN A 67 -14.25 -3.03 1.91
N VAL A 68 -13.17 -3.26 2.65
CA VAL A 68 -12.64 -2.34 3.66
C VAL A 68 -11.15 -2.16 3.43
N LEU A 69 -10.77 -0.94 3.10
CA LEU A 69 -9.39 -0.52 2.89
C LEU A 69 -8.92 0.31 4.08
N GLU A 70 -7.62 0.25 4.32
CA GLU A 70 -6.97 1.02 5.39
C GLU A 70 -5.90 1.91 4.78
N PHE A 71 -6.00 3.22 5.00
CA PHE A 71 -5.03 4.19 4.52
C PHE A 71 -4.21 4.72 5.70
N PRO A 72 -3.06 4.09 6.01
CA PRO A 72 -2.30 4.42 7.20
C PRO A 72 -1.59 5.77 7.05
N ALA A 73 -1.29 6.39 8.20
CA ALA A 73 -0.37 7.51 8.25
C ALA A 73 1.08 7.02 8.26
N TRP A 74 2.02 7.83 7.78
CA TRP A 74 3.44 7.61 8.05
C TRP A 74 3.69 7.56 9.55
N GLU A 75 4.56 6.64 9.97
CA GLU A 75 5.07 6.59 11.34
C GLU A 75 6.01 7.75 11.65
N THR A 76 6.65 8.33 10.63
CA THR A 76 7.52 9.51 10.73
C THR A 76 6.72 10.80 10.70
N LEU A 77 7.34 11.89 11.15
CA LEU A 77 6.74 13.22 11.10
C LEU A 77 7.02 13.91 9.75
N PRO A 78 6.15 14.84 9.31
CA PRO A 78 6.47 15.72 8.20
C PRO A 78 7.82 16.41 8.42
N HIS A 79 8.70 16.36 7.41
CA HIS A 79 10.06 16.94 7.41
C HIS A 79 11.10 16.26 8.32
N GLU A 80 10.76 15.12 8.94
CA GLU A 80 11.76 14.27 9.58
C GLU A 80 12.74 13.73 8.52
N ARG A 81 14.04 13.69 8.82
CA ARG A 81 15.07 13.14 7.92
C ARG A 81 15.09 11.60 7.95
N LEU A 82 13.91 10.99 8.02
CA LEU A 82 13.71 9.56 8.06
C LEU A 82 12.57 9.21 7.10
N SER A 83 12.83 8.28 6.19
CA SER A 83 11.77 7.76 5.32
C SER A 83 10.81 6.88 6.12
N PRO A 84 9.50 6.90 5.81
CA PRO A 84 8.60 5.88 6.33
C PRO A 84 9.02 4.50 5.81
N ARG A 85 8.60 3.45 6.51
CA ARG A 85 8.82 2.07 6.11
C ARG A 85 8.11 1.77 4.78
N SER A 86 8.74 0.89 4.02
CA SER A 86 8.25 0.45 2.71
C SER A 86 6.85 -0.18 2.78
N ASP A 87 6.52 -0.89 3.86
CA ASP A 87 5.21 -1.52 4.06
C ASP A 87 4.10 -0.49 4.32
N THR A 88 4.36 0.56 5.12
CA THR A 88 3.42 1.69 5.29
C THR A 88 3.14 2.37 3.96
N VAL A 89 4.20 2.67 3.20
CA VAL A 89 4.07 3.28 1.86
C VAL A 89 3.27 2.37 0.93
N ALA A 90 3.61 1.09 0.86
CA ALA A 90 2.95 0.16 -0.03
C ALA A 90 1.47 -0.05 0.34
N ARG A 91 1.10 -0.06 1.64
CA ARG A 91 -0.32 -0.12 2.06
C ARG A 91 -1.11 1.10 1.58
N ARG A 92 -0.49 2.28 1.65
CA ARG A 92 -1.09 3.53 1.14
C ARG A 92 -1.28 3.46 -0.37
N LEU A 93 -0.24 3.06 -1.10
CA LEU A 93 -0.28 2.94 -2.56
C LEU A 93 -1.26 1.86 -3.03
N ALA A 94 -1.31 0.71 -2.36
CA ALA A 94 -2.28 -0.34 -2.64
C ALA A 94 -3.72 0.14 -2.43
N THR A 95 -3.97 0.93 -1.38
CA THR A 95 -5.28 1.53 -1.14
C THR A 95 -5.65 2.50 -2.26
N LEU A 96 -4.73 3.37 -2.69
CA LEU A 96 -4.98 4.30 -3.79
C LEU A 96 -5.19 3.56 -5.13
N ALA A 97 -4.42 2.52 -5.41
CA ALA A 97 -4.56 1.70 -6.61
C ALA A 97 -5.89 0.92 -6.62
N ALA A 98 -6.31 0.41 -5.46
CA ALA A 98 -7.62 -0.21 -5.30
C ALA A 98 -8.75 0.82 -5.53
N LEU A 99 -8.62 2.04 -5.01
CA LEU A 99 -9.60 3.10 -5.23
C LEU A 99 -9.64 3.59 -6.69
N ALA A 100 -8.50 3.58 -7.40
CA ALA A 100 -8.43 3.99 -8.81
C ALA A 100 -8.99 2.92 -9.76
N SER A 101 -8.83 1.64 -9.42
CA SER A 101 -9.31 0.50 -10.22
C SER A 101 -10.75 0.09 -9.88
N SER A 102 -11.22 0.41 -8.68
CA SER A 102 -12.55 0.04 -8.23
C SER A 102 -13.62 0.96 -8.82
N SER A 103 -14.58 0.36 -9.52
CA SER A 103 -15.87 0.96 -9.83
C SER A 103 -16.89 0.77 -8.69
N ASP A 104 -16.49 0.16 -7.57
CA ASP A 104 -17.38 -0.26 -6.49
C ASP A 104 -17.81 0.92 -5.62
N GLU A 105 -19.09 1.29 -5.77
CA GLU A 105 -19.74 2.41 -5.08
C GLU A 105 -19.87 2.22 -3.56
N LYS A 106 -19.28 1.18 -2.95
CA LYS A 106 -19.52 0.83 -1.53
C LYS A 106 -18.25 0.60 -0.71
N THR A 107 -17.09 0.98 -1.23
CA THR A 107 -15.80 0.85 -0.52
C THR A 107 -15.80 1.66 0.78
N ILE A 108 -15.33 1.06 1.89
CA ILE A 108 -15.02 1.79 3.12
C ILE A 108 -13.51 1.99 3.19
N VAL A 109 -13.05 3.23 3.35
CA VAL A 109 -11.65 3.57 3.63
C VAL A 109 -11.56 4.08 5.05
N VAL A 110 -10.75 3.43 5.88
CA VAL A 110 -10.46 3.88 7.25
C VAL A 110 -9.09 4.53 7.28
N ALA A 111 -9.00 5.75 7.82
CA ALA A 111 -7.76 6.51 7.87
C ALA A 111 -7.68 7.35 9.16
N PRO A 112 -6.53 7.41 9.84
CA PRO A 112 -6.34 8.39 10.89
C PRO A 112 -6.25 9.79 10.30
N ILE A 113 -6.64 10.83 11.06
CA ILE A 113 -6.63 12.23 10.61
C ILE A 113 -5.27 12.65 10.04
N ARG A 114 -4.17 12.15 10.61
CA ARG A 114 -2.80 12.40 10.12
C ARG A 114 -2.59 11.94 8.68
N ALA A 115 -3.19 10.81 8.28
CA ALA A 115 -3.10 10.31 6.91
C ALA A 115 -3.90 11.18 5.94
N VAL A 116 -5.05 11.69 6.38
CA VAL A 116 -5.98 12.49 5.58
C VAL A 116 -5.43 13.88 5.26
N ILE A 117 -4.79 14.53 6.24
CA ILE A 117 -4.24 15.88 6.05
C ILE A 117 -2.89 15.88 5.33
N HIS A 118 -2.21 14.73 5.27
CA HIS A 118 -0.90 14.61 4.66
C HIS A 118 -1.03 14.68 3.13
N ARG A 119 -0.32 15.63 2.51
CA ARG A 119 -0.27 15.74 1.05
C ARG A 119 0.64 14.67 0.48
N PHE A 120 0.16 13.94 -0.51
CA PHE A 120 0.92 12.96 -1.27
C PHE A 120 0.76 13.22 -2.77
N ILE A 121 1.59 12.56 -3.57
CA ILE A 121 1.59 12.73 -5.02
C ILE A 121 0.37 12.03 -5.61
N SER A 122 -0.47 12.77 -6.34
CA SER A 122 -1.79 12.32 -6.77
C SER A 122 -1.78 11.27 -7.87
N ASP A 123 -0.71 11.18 -8.66
CA ASP A 123 -0.58 10.25 -9.79
C ASP A 123 0.12 8.94 -9.42
N LEU A 124 0.48 8.74 -8.14
CA LEU A 124 1.16 7.53 -7.67
C LEU A 124 0.40 6.23 -7.95
N ALA A 125 -0.92 6.30 -8.06
CA ALA A 125 -1.80 5.17 -8.35
C ALA A 125 -2.39 5.21 -9.77
N SER A 126 -1.91 6.12 -10.63
CA SER A 126 -2.45 6.30 -11.98
C SER A 126 -1.92 5.27 -12.99
N GLN A 127 -0.75 4.69 -12.73
CA GLN A 127 -0.16 3.69 -13.60
C GLN A 127 -0.50 2.27 -13.13
N PRO A 128 -0.74 1.34 -14.08
CA PRO A 128 -0.95 -0.06 -13.72
C PRO A 128 0.30 -0.62 -13.05
N LEU A 129 0.11 -1.40 -11.99
CA LEU A 129 1.20 -2.08 -11.30
C LEU A 129 1.73 -3.22 -12.19
N GLN A 130 3.04 -3.36 -12.29
CA GLN A 130 3.63 -4.54 -12.91
C GLN A 130 3.32 -5.77 -12.04
N THR A 131 2.90 -6.85 -12.67
CA THR A 131 2.66 -8.14 -12.02
C THR A 131 3.70 -9.17 -12.44
N LEU A 132 4.08 -10.03 -11.52
CA LEU A 132 4.95 -11.19 -11.74
C LEU A 132 4.11 -12.45 -11.61
N GLU A 133 4.23 -13.33 -12.60
CA GLU A 133 3.58 -14.64 -12.63
C GLU A 133 4.49 -15.63 -13.37
N ILE A 134 4.43 -16.90 -12.99
CA ILE A 134 5.11 -17.97 -13.71
C ILE A 134 4.66 -17.97 -15.18
N GLY A 135 5.61 -18.04 -16.11
CA GLY A 135 5.39 -17.94 -17.55
C GLY A 135 5.34 -16.50 -18.09
N SER A 136 5.59 -15.48 -17.26
CA SER A 136 5.70 -14.10 -17.75
C SER A 136 7.02 -13.88 -18.49
N GLU A 137 6.94 -13.33 -19.70
CA GLU A 137 8.11 -12.85 -20.45
C GLU A 137 8.58 -11.50 -19.90
N VAL A 138 9.47 -11.54 -18.90
CA VAL A 138 10.16 -10.37 -18.37
C VAL A 138 11.63 -10.72 -18.16
N GLY A 139 12.52 -10.05 -18.89
CA GLY A 139 13.95 -10.24 -18.71
C GLY A 139 14.45 -9.79 -17.34
N LEU A 140 15.44 -10.51 -16.80
CA LEU A 140 16.04 -10.23 -15.49
C LEU A 140 16.51 -8.76 -15.37
N THR A 141 17.22 -8.27 -16.39
CA THR A 141 17.73 -6.88 -16.42
C THR A 141 16.61 -5.85 -16.40
N THR A 142 15.51 -6.13 -17.11
CA THR A 142 14.31 -5.28 -17.12
C THR A 142 13.67 -5.22 -15.74
N LEU A 143 13.49 -6.38 -15.09
CA LEU A 143 12.95 -6.44 -13.74
C LEU A 143 13.83 -5.68 -12.73
N VAL A 144 15.15 -5.87 -12.78
CA VAL A 144 16.10 -5.18 -11.89
C VAL A 144 16.03 -3.66 -12.06
N THR A 145 15.94 -3.19 -13.31
CA THR A 145 15.81 -1.77 -13.62
C THR A 145 14.50 -1.23 -13.04
N HIS A 146 13.38 -1.93 -13.29
CA HIS A 146 12.07 -1.54 -12.77
C HIS A 146 12.02 -1.51 -11.23
N LEU A 147 12.57 -2.52 -10.56
CA LEU A 147 12.66 -2.54 -9.09
C LEU A 147 13.46 -1.34 -8.55
N THR A 148 14.54 -0.97 -9.22
CA THR A 148 15.34 0.21 -8.85
C THR A 148 14.54 1.51 -9.01
N GLU A 149 13.80 1.66 -10.11
CA GLU A 149 12.91 2.81 -10.35
C GLU A 149 11.79 2.91 -9.31
N LEU A 150 11.31 1.76 -8.82
CA LEU A 150 10.34 1.64 -7.73
C LEU A 150 10.95 1.78 -6.32
N ALA A 151 12.21 2.22 -6.24
CA ALA A 151 12.95 2.47 -5.00
C ALA A 151 13.17 1.24 -4.12
N TYR A 152 13.27 0.05 -4.73
CA TYR A 152 13.78 -1.13 -4.03
C TYR A 152 15.30 -1.02 -3.85
N SER A 153 15.80 -1.53 -2.72
CA SER A 153 17.23 -1.51 -2.40
C SER A 153 17.90 -2.80 -2.90
N ARG A 154 18.90 -2.66 -3.77
CA ARG A 154 19.73 -3.80 -4.19
C ARG A 154 20.70 -4.16 -3.08
N THR A 155 20.74 -5.45 -2.72
CA THR A 155 21.57 -6.00 -1.65
C THR A 155 22.20 -7.32 -2.11
N ASP A 156 23.18 -7.81 -1.34
CA ASP A 156 23.77 -9.13 -1.60
C ASP A 156 22.89 -10.28 -1.06
N LEU A 157 22.11 -9.98 -0.01
CA LEU A 157 21.23 -10.89 0.70
C LEU A 157 19.96 -10.14 1.11
N VAL A 158 18.80 -10.68 0.76
CA VAL A 158 17.51 -10.09 1.11
C VAL A 158 17.16 -10.43 2.56
N GLU A 159 16.98 -9.39 3.37
CA GLU A 159 16.62 -9.52 4.78
C GLU A 159 15.33 -8.75 5.13
N LYS A 160 15.04 -7.66 4.41
CA LYS A 160 13.95 -6.73 4.72
C LYS A 160 13.06 -6.45 3.51
N ARG A 161 11.83 -6.05 3.82
CA ARG A 161 10.83 -5.59 2.84
C ARG A 161 11.36 -4.41 2.02
N GLY A 162 11.23 -4.49 0.71
CA GLY A 162 11.73 -3.51 -0.24
C GLY A 162 13.18 -3.73 -0.65
N GLU A 163 13.76 -4.89 -0.32
CA GLU A 163 15.08 -5.31 -0.81
C GLU A 163 14.95 -6.34 -1.94
N PHE A 164 15.96 -6.37 -2.79
CA PHE A 164 16.16 -7.45 -3.75
C PHE A 164 17.65 -7.80 -3.89
N ALA A 165 17.93 -9.03 -4.29
CA ALA A 165 19.27 -9.52 -4.59
C ALA A 165 19.25 -10.30 -5.92
N VAL A 166 20.37 -10.28 -6.64
CA VAL A 166 20.52 -10.94 -7.95
C VAL A 166 21.67 -11.92 -7.88
N ARG A 167 21.43 -13.17 -8.26
CA ARG A 167 22.41 -14.26 -8.22
C ARG A 167 22.30 -15.12 -9.47
N GLY A 168 23.12 -14.83 -10.48
CA GLY A 168 23.03 -15.51 -11.78
C GLY A 168 21.66 -15.26 -12.42
N GLY A 169 20.93 -16.33 -12.68
CA GLY A 169 19.56 -16.30 -13.23
C GLY A 169 18.45 -16.10 -12.20
N ILE A 170 18.78 -15.85 -10.93
CA ILE A 170 17.79 -15.77 -9.85
C ILE A 170 17.68 -14.34 -9.32
N VAL A 171 16.45 -13.91 -9.02
CA VAL A 171 16.16 -12.68 -8.26
C VAL A 171 15.44 -13.06 -6.96
N ASP A 172 16.06 -12.75 -5.82
CA ASP A 172 15.39 -12.76 -4.52
C ASP A 172 14.76 -11.38 -4.32
N LEU A 173 13.47 -11.33 -3.98
CA LEU A 173 12.69 -10.11 -3.86
C LEU A 173 11.79 -10.15 -2.62
N PHE A 174 11.89 -9.15 -1.75
CA PHE A 174 10.95 -9.00 -0.64
C PHE A 174 9.95 -7.89 -0.90
N LEU A 175 8.77 -8.25 -1.41
CA LEU A 175 7.70 -7.30 -1.64
C LEU A 175 7.20 -6.67 -0.32
N PRO A 176 6.91 -5.35 -0.29
CA PRO A 176 6.51 -4.64 0.92
C PRO A 176 5.26 -5.18 1.62
N LEU A 177 4.33 -5.80 0.88
CA LEU A 177 3.08 -6.37 1.44
C LEU A 177 3.07 -7.90 1.53
N SER A 178 4.10 -8.59 1.03
CA SER A 178 4.17 -10.06 1.09
C SER A 178 4.61 -10.53 2.48
N GLU A 179 4.05 -11.59 3.03
CA GLU A 179 4.50 -12.12 4.33
C GLU A 179 5.96 -12.61 4.27
N HIS A 180 6.29 -13.33 3.19
CA HIS A 180 7.61 -13.90 2.94
C HIS A 180 8.24 -13.33 1.66
N PRO A 181 9.58 -13.27 1.57
CA PRO A 181 10.26 -12.94 0.33
C PRO A 181 10.09 -14.08 -0.69
N VAL A 182 10.28 -13.73 -1.95
CA VAL A 182 10.08 -14.61 -3.10
C VAL A 182 11.38 -14.73 -3.87
N ARG A 183 11.75 -15.96 -4.18
CA ARG A 183 12.82 -16.30 -5.11
C ARG A 183 12.19 -16.53 -6.47
N ILE A 184 12.71 -15.85 -7.48
CA ILE A 184 12.25 -15.90 -8.86
C ILE A 184 13.39 -16.47 -9.69
N ASP A 185 13.17 -17.63 -10.30
CA ASP A 185 14.12 -18.27 -11.21
C ASP A 185 13.75 -17.95 -12.67
N PHE A 186 14.75 -17.61 -13.46
CA PHE A 186 14.58 -17.19 -14.86
C PHE A 186 15.23 -18.18 -15.81
N PHE A 187 14.50 -18.50 -16.88
CA PHE A 187 15.04 -19.20 -18.04
C PHE A 187 15.07 -18.25 -19.24
N GLY A 188 16.23 -17.64 -19.48
CA GLY A 188 16.34 -16.56 -20.48
C GLY A 188 15.58 -15.32 -20.02
N ASP A 189 14.53 -14.95 -20.74
CA ASP A 189 13.67 -13.79 -20.45
C ASP A 189 12.29 -14.18 -19.92
N GLU A 190 12.12 -15.41 -19.42
CA GLU A 190 10.87 -15.93 -18.87
C GLU A 190 11.03 -16.31 -17.39
N ILE A 191 9.99 -16.04 -16.59
CA ILE A 191 9.91 -16.54 -15.21
C ILE A 191 9.53 -18.02 -15.23
N GLU A 192 10.47 -18.90 -14.88
CA GLU A 192 10.26 -20.35 -14.86
C GLU A 192 9.66 -20.82 -13.54
N GLU A 193 10.20 -20.34 -12.41
CA GLU A 193 9.74 -20.73 -11.08
C GLU A 193 9.64 -19.52 -10.14
N MET A 194 8.65 -19.54 -9.26
CA MET A 194 8.54 -18.62 -8.14
C MET A 194 8.28 -19.39 -6.86
N SER A 195 9.10 -19.17 -5.83
CA SER A 195 9.02 -19.88 -4.56
C SER A 195 9.26 -18.91 -3.39
N PHE A 196 8.44 -18.99 -2.35
CA PHE A 196 8.69 -18.28 -1.09
C PHE A 196 9.91 -18.87 -0.38
N PHE A 197 10.65 -18.06 0.36
CA PHE A 197 11.78 -18.53 1.17
C PHE A 197 11.83 -17.89 2.55
N ASP A 198 12.46 -18.58 3.49
CA ASP A 198 12.68 -18.07 4.85
C ASP A 198 13.92 -17.19 4.90
N VAL A 199 13.81 -16.00 5.50
CA VAL A 199 14.90 -15.02 5.56
C VAL A 199 16.09 -15.53 6.38
N ALA A 200 15.85 -16.27 7.47
CA ALA A 200 16.94 -16.70 8.35
C ALA A 200 17.79 -17.83 7.74
N SER A 201 17.12 -18.82 7.15
CA SER A 201 17.76 -20.00 6.55
C SER A 201 18.09 -19.83 5.07
N GLN A 202 17.46 -18.88 4.38
CA GLN A 202 17.58 -18.63 2.94
C GLN A 202 17.15 -19.82 2.08
N ARG A 203 16.29 -20.69 2.63
CA ARG A 203 15.77 -21.89 1.99
C ARG A 203 14.36 -21.66 1.49
N THR A 204 14.09 -22.17 0.29
CA THR A 204 12.74 -22.19 -0.28
C THR A 204 11.80 -23.01 0.59
N THR A 205 10.53 -22.62 0.61
CA THR A 205 9.51 -23.17 1.51
C THR A 205 8.32 -23.71 0.73
N SER A 206 7.61 -22.85 0.00
CA SER A 206 6.46 -23.22 -0.81
C SER A 206 6.46 -22.48 -2.16
N PRO A 207 5.89 -23.06 -3.22
CA PRO A 207 5.74 -22.36 -4.49
C PRO A 207 4.76 -21.18 -4.34
N VAL A 208 5.01 -20.11 -5.09
CA VAL A 208 4.07 -19.01 -5.25
C VAL A 208 2.98 -19.43 -6.23
N VAL A 209 1.73 -19.18 -5.89
CA VAL A 209 0.58 -19.45 -6.75
C VAL A 209 -0.10 -18.14 -7.13
N GLY A 210 -0.26 -17.91 -8.44
CA GLY A 210 -0.89 -16.72 -8.98
C GLY A 210 0.04 -15.51 -9.11
N LYS A 211 -0.56 -14.34 -9.28
CA LYS A 211 0.14 -13.08 -9.59
C LYS A 211 0.61 -12.35 -8.34
N LEU A 212 1.83 -11.82 -8.38
CA LEU A 212 2.34 -10.86 -7.39
C LEU A 212 2.43 -9.47 -8.00
N SER A 213 1.83 -8.47 -7.37
CA SER A 213 1.96 -7.07 -7.82
C SER A 213 3.17 -6.39 -7.19
N ILE A 214 3.96 -5.69 -8.00
CA ILE A 214 5.09 -4.90 -7.52
C ILE A 214 4.60 -3.49 -7.17
N LEU A 215 4.61 -3.18 -5.88
CA LEU A 215 4.29 -1.85 -5.38
C LEU A 215 5.58 -1.04 -5.18
N PRO A 216 5.57 0.29 -5.41
CA PRO A 216 6.69 1.15 -5.07
C PRO A 216 7.01 1.15 -3.58
N CYS A 217 8.29 1.23 -3.24
CA CYS A 217 8.76 1.32 -1.84
C CYS A 217 8.78 2.75 -1.29
N ARG A 218 8.58 3.76 -2.15
CA ARG A 218 8.58 5.19 -1.81
C ARG A 218 7.45 5.92 -2.54
N GLU A 219 6.93 6.97 -1.93
CA GLU A 219 5.93 7.86 -2.54
C GLU A 219 6.56 8.91 -3.46
N LEU A 220 7.87 9.12 -3.41
CA LEU A 220 8.59 9.97 -4.37
C LEU A 220 9.56 9.10 -5.17
N LEU A 221 9.25 8.89 -6.44
CA LEU A 221 10.09 8.14 -7.37
C LEU A 221 11.05 9.08 -8.10
N LEU A 222 12.31 8.64 -8.25
CA LEU A 222 13.40 9.47 -8.77
C LEU A 222 13.48 9.41 -10.29
N THR A 223 12.42 9.87 -10.94
CA THR A 223 12.37 10.00 -12.40
C THR A 223 13.34 11.06 -12.90
N GLN A 224 13.70 11.00 -14.17
CA GLN A 224 14.60 11.98 -14.79
C GLN A 224 14.13 13.43 -14.57
N THR A 225 12.83 13.69 -14.71
CA THR A 225 12.22 15.00 -14.45
C THR A 225 12.41 15.46 -12.99
N ILE A 226 12.35 14.54 -12.03
CA ILE A 226 12.58 14.86 -10.60
C ILE A 226 14.06 15.16 -10.35
N ARG A 227 14.98 14.40 -10.95
CA ARG A 227 16.43 14.61 -10.87
C ARG A 227 16.82 15.98 -11.41
N GLU A 228 16.33 16.34 -12.59
CA GLU A 228 16.57 17.65 -13.21
C GLU A 228 16.01 18.81 -12.37
N ARG A 229 14.82 18.63 -11.78
CA ARG A 229 14.26 19.61 -10.85
C ARG A 229 15.08 19.74 -9.57
N ALA A 230 15.65 18.64 -9.07
CA ALA A 230 16.51 18.66 -7.90
C ALA A 230 17.81 19.43 -8.19
N GLU A 231 18.42 19.23 -9.36
CA GLU A 231 19.59 20.00 -9.81
C GLU A 231 19.29 21.51 -9.87
N GLN A 232 18.20 21.90 -10.53
CA GLN A 232 17.80 23.31 -10.64
C GLN A 232 17.45 23.94 -9.27
N ALA A 233 17.04 23.12 -8.31
CA ALA A 233 16.68 23.57 -6.97
C ALA A 233 17.91 23.86 -6.07
N LYS A 234 19.10 23.35 -6.41
CA LYS A 234 20.33 23.52 -5.61
C LYS A 234 20.69 24.98 -5.40
N ASP A 235 20.64 25.78 -6.47
CA ASP A 235 20.93 27.21 -6.42
C ASP A 235 19.92 27.98 -5.57
N LYS A 236 18.65 27.54 -5.59
CA LYS A 236 17.56 28.19 -4.87
C LYS A 236 17.53 27.84 -3.39
N TYR A 237 17.96 26.64 -3.02
CA TYR A 237 17.91 26.13 -1.64
C TYR A 237 19.26 25.57 -1.17
N PRO A 238 20.26 26.43 -0.90
CA PRO A 238 21.60 25.99 -0.47
C PRO A 238 21.59 25.17 0.83
N ALA A 239 20.64 25.43 1.73
CA ALA A 239 20.49 24.69 2.98
C ALA A 239 20.03 23.23 2.78
N ALA A 240 19.57 22.86 1.57
CA ALA A 240 19.08 21.53 1.23
C ALA A 240 20.03 20.75 0.30
N LEU A 241 21.24 21.25 0.02
CA LEU A 241 22.20 20.63 -0.91
C LEU A 241 22.44 19.15 -0.61
N GLU A 242 22.66 18.80 0.67
CA GLU A 242 22.88 17.40 1.09
C GLU A 242 21.77 16.44 0.62
N ILE A 243 20.52 16.91 0.61
CA ILE A 243 19.36 16.10 0.21
C ILE A 243 19.20 16.14 -1.32
N LEU A 244 19.37 17.32 -1.93
CA LEU A 244 19.23 17.48 -3.38
C LEU A 244 20.31 16.72 -4.16
N ASP A 245 21.53 16.66 -3.64
CA ASP A 245 22.63 15.86 -4.21
C ASP A 245 22.36 14.35 -4.16
N ARG A 246 21.55 13.87 -3.22
CA ARG A 246 21.14 12.46 -3.18
C ARG A 246 20.00 12.13 -4.14
N ILE A 247 19.28 13.16 -4.61
CA ILE A 247 18.12 13.01 -5.48
C ILE A 247 18.55 13.08 -6.95
N ALA A 248 19.39 14.05 -7.29
CA ALA A 248 19.91 14.23 -8.65
C ALA A 248 20.66 13.00 -9.15
#